data_AF-A0A3L8DZI6-F1
#
_entry.id   AF-A0A3L8DZI6-F1
#
_cell.length_a   1.000
_cell.length_b   1.000
_cell.length_c   1.000
_cell.angle_alpha   90.00
_cell.angle_beta   90.00
_cell.angle_gamma   90.00
#
_symmetry.space_group_name_H-M   'P 1'
#
loop_
_entity.id
_entity.type
_entity.pdbx_description
1 polymer ?
#
loop_
_entity_poly.entity_id
_entity_poly.type
_entity_poly.pdbx_seq_one_letter_code
_entity_poly.pdbx_strand_id
1 'polypeptide(L)'
;MKRIKGCFRKPLRWSYIHVHSRKQEPFNVINEYYDKYSDIIRDCLNELSAKIKKDQSMASRSNIIAFATSYYNLGIIYKEGKCSNLSRKLFLRCYKLLKEKRLNRRAILIAVKTLIVLSEIAKEEKETEEEWRWLNAGINLCLRYIERDNLQEPICVELADAYVKIEKQQDMKIILMSLYASMIDRMKMLYYEKTEYRDKGMNIVHKFLNKRARVIQSLNERCEWSSSVIVTSLRLLTNQRFTEARDCLAAAKYMMELVERDPSLHTINNIVTELKARLADAWHTYAVQILKVSYHQETRGRKQNKSPVLNQEEPTNLLLFTSLAEDLVDISNRITDSCVSDVNEAQIVFRYAAK
;
A
#
# COMPACT_ATOMS: atom_id res chain seq x y z
N MET A 1 -0.71 -38.96 -10.53
CA MET A 1 -0.84 -37.52 -10.92
C MET A 1 -2.26 -37.06 -11.30
N LYS A 2 -3.14 -37.87 -11.92
CA LYS A 2 -4.51 -37.45 -12.33
C LYS A 2 -5.55 -37.33 -11.19
N ARG A 3 -5.43 -38.07 -10.08
CA ARG A 3 -6.40 -38.07 -8.96
C ARG A 3 -6.37 -36.81 -8.05
N ILE A 4 -5.22 -36.16 -7.91
CA ILE A 4 -5.01 -35.05 -6.95
C ILE A 4 -5.68 -33.75 -7.41
N LYS A 5 -5.78 -33.51 -8.73
CA LYS A 5 -6.47 -32.33 -9.28
C LYS A 5 -7.99 -32.35 -9.01
N GLY A 6 -8.60 -33.51 -8.75
CA GLY A 6 -10.05 -33.63 -8.52
C GLY A 6 -10.49 -33.20 -7.12
N CYS A 7 -9.68 -33.44 -6.09
CA CYS A 7 -10.06 -33.23 -4.69
C CYS A 7 -10.19 -31.75 -4.30
N PHE A 8 -9.40 -30.86 -4.91
CA PHE A 8 -9.45 -29.42 -4.62
C PHE A 8 -10.39 -28.66 -5.55
N ARG A 9 -10.61 -29.19 -6.77
CA ARG A 9 -11.44 -28.54 -7.78
C ARG A 9 -12.91 -28.46 -7.37
N LYS A 10 -13.41 -29.44 -6.62
CA LYS A 10 -14.78 -29.41 -6.07
C LYS A 10 -14.92 -28.30 -5.00
N PRO A 11 -14.19 -28.29 -3.87
CA PRO A 11 -14.30 -27.23 -2.87
C PRO A 11 -14.07 -25.82 -3.42
N LEU A 12 -13.05 -25.63 -4.28
CA LEU A 12 -12.80 -24.34 -4.95
C LEU A 12 -13.99 -23.91 -5.81
N ARG A 13 -14.44 -24.79 -6.72
CA ARG A 13 -15.57 -24.50 -7.62
C ARG A 13 -16.87 -24.27 -6.84
N TRP A 14 -17.15 -25.04 -5.80
CA TRP A 14 -18.35 -24.86 -4.97
C TRP A 14 -18.28 -23.56 -4.16
N SER A 15 -17.14 -23.24 -3.54
CA SER A 15 -16.95 -21.97 -2.84
C SER A 15 -17.08 -20.76 -3.77
N TYR A 16 -16.60 -20.89 -5.02
CA TYR A 16 -16.72 -19.86 -6.04
C TYR A 16 -18.17 -19.70 -6.54
N ILE A 17 -18.82 -20.80 -6.97
CA ILE A 17 -20.21 -20.79 -7.45
C ILE A 17 -21.15 -20.23 -6.39
N HIS A 18 -21.00 -20.65 -5.13
CA HIS A 18 -21.88 -20.24 -4.03
C HIS A 18 -21.86 -18.73 -3.77
N VAL A 19 -20.68 -18.10 -3.87
CA VAL A 19 -20.54 -16.65 -3.74
C VAL A 19 -21.17 -15.90 -4.92
N HIS A 20 -21.16 -16.50 -6.11
CA HIS A 20 -21.71 -15.88 -7.32
C HIS A 20 -23.24 -15.99 -7.41
N SER A 21 -23.83 -17.08 -6.91
CA SER A 21 -25.30 -17.26 -6.86
C SER A 21 -26.01 -16.26 -5.93
N ARG A 22 -25.30 -15.71 -4.94
CA ARG A 22 -25.86 -14.79 -3.91
C ARG A 22 -26.21 -13.40 -4.43
N LYS A 23 -25.64 -12.95 -5.55
CA LYS A 23 -25.88 -11.62 -6.12
C LYS A 23 -27.13 -11.55 -7.02
N GLN A 24 -27.87 -12.65 -7.18
CA GLN A 24 -29.05 -12.74 -8.03
C GLN A 24 -30.36 -13.08 -7.30
N GLU A 25 -30.34 -13.40 -6.00
CA GLU A 25 -31.54 -13.88 -5.28
C GLU A 25 -31.75 -13.22 -3.89
N PRO A 26 -33.02 -13.13 -3.41
CA PRO A 26 -33.38 -12.42 -2.17
C PRO A 26 -32.94 -13.12 -0.87
N PHE A 27 -32.70 -12.29 0.15
CA PHE A 27 -32.01 -12.60 1.42
C PHE A 27 -32.54 -13.79 2.25
N ASN A 28 -33.81 -14.19 2.10
CA ASN A 28 -34.45 -15.16 2.99
C ASN A 28 -34.30 -16.63 2.56
N VAL A 29 -34.03 -16.91 1.27
CA VAL A 29 -33.74 -18.27 0.77
C VAL A 29 -32.30 -18.70 1.10
N ILE A 30 -31.46 -17.73 1.49
CA ILE A 30 -30.01 -17.88 1.62
C ILE A 30 -29.60 -18.57 2.93
N ASN A 31 -30.32 -18.40 4.04
CA ASN A 31 -29.87 -18.90 5.36
C ASN A 31 -29.90 -20.44 5.49
N GLU A 32 -30.93 -21.12 4.97
CA GLU A 32 -31.03 -22.59 5.05
C GLU A 32 -30.05 -23.29 4.07
N TYR A 33 -29.77 -22.63 2.95
CA TYR A 33 -28.72 -23.04 2.00
C TYR A 33 -27.32 -22.83 2.59
N TYR A 34 -27.13 -21.80 3.41
CA TYR A 34 -25.85 -21.45 4.03
C TYR A 34 -25.36 -22.51 5.01
N ASP A 35 -26.21 -22.95 5.95
CA ASP A 35 -25.82 -23.94 6.94
C ASP A 35 -25.46 -25.27 6.27
N LYS A 36 -26.29 -25.72 5.32
CA LYS A 36 -26.08 -26.97 4.60
C LYS A 36 -24.79 -26.99 3.78
N TYR A 37 -24.53 -25.98 2.96
CA TYR A 37 -23.33 -25.98 2.11
C TYR A 37 -22.07 -25.62 2.88
N SER A 38 -22.18 -24.80 3.92
CA SER A 38 -21.02 -24.46 4.73
C SER A 38 -20.56 -25.61 5.61
N ASP A 39 -21.48 -26.43 6.13
CA ASP A 39 -21.13 -27.68 6.81
C ASP A 39 -20.44 -28.65 5.83
N ILE A 40 -20.97 -28.82 4.61
CA ILE A 40 -20.34 -29.65 3.57
C ILE A 40 -18.93 -29.14 3.23
N ILE A 41 -18.73 -27.84 3.06
CA ILE A 41 -17.41 -27.27 2.75
C ILE A 41 -16.47 -27.42 3.96
N ARG A 42 -16.97 -27.22 5.19
CA ARG A 42 -16.19 -27.38 6.43
C ARG A 42 -15.75 -28.83 6.60
N ASP A 43 -16.63 -29.79 6.35
CA ASP A 43 -16.34 -31.22 6.43
C ASP A 43 -15.33 -31.63 5.36
N CYS A 44 -15.51 -31.15 4.11
CA CYS A 44 -14.52 -31.35 3.05
C CYS A 44 -13.14 -30.76 3.43
N LEU A 45 -13.10 -29.58 4.07
CA LEU A 45 -11.86 -28.95 4.53
C LEU A 45 -11.21 -29.70 5.70
N ASN A 46 -12.01 -30.21 6.64
CA ASN A 46 -11.53 -31.01 7.76
C ASN A 46 -10.97 -32.36 7.28
N GLU A 47 -11.65 -33.01 6.35
CA GLU A 47 -11.20 -34.25 5.72
C GLU A 47 -9.91 -34.03 4.91
N LEU A 48 -9.83 -32.93 4.15
CA LEU A 48 -8.60 -32.52 3.44
C LEU A 48 -7.45 -32.21 4.41
N SER A 49 -7.74 -31.54 5.53
CA SER A 49 -6.75 -31.27 6.59
C SER A 49 -6.18 -32.56 7.17
N ALA A 50 -7.05 -33.53 7.47
CA ALA A 50 -6.66 -34.84 7.98
C ALA A 50 -5.83 -35.62 6.95
N LYS A 51 -6.20 -35.55 5.66
CA LYS A 51 -5.46 -36.19 4.55
C LYS A 51 -4.07 -35.57 4.34
N ILE A 52 -3.94 -34.25 4.38
CA ILE A 52 -2.64 -33.56 4.26
C ILE A 52 -1.72 -33.89 5.44
N LYS A 53 -2.26 -34.04 6.66
CA LYS A 53 -1.47 -34.45 7.83
C LYS A 53 -0.97 -35.89 7.73
N LYS A 54 -1.74 -36.79 7.11
CA LYS A 54 -1.40 -38.22 6.97
C LYS A 54 -0.47 -38.52 5.79
N ASP A 55 -0.51 -37.71 4.73
CA ASP A 55 0.27 -37.94 3.51
C ASP A 55 1.08 -36.69 3.14
N GLN A 56 2.38 -36.70 3.46
CA GLN A 56 3.29 -35.59 3.14
C GLN A 56 3.43 -35.36 1.62
N SER A 57 3.13 -36.35 0.77
CA SER A 57 3.15 -36.19 -0.69
C SER A 57 2.00 -35.33 -1.21
N MET A 58 0.87 -35.30 -0.48
CA MET A 58 -0.27 -34.42 -0.75
C MET A 58 0.00 -32.97 -0.34
N ALA A 59 1.04 -32.70 0.47
CA ALA A 59 1.50 -31.36 0.82
C ALA A 59 2.28 -30.66 -0.32
N SER A 60 2.11 -31.09 -1.57
CA SER A 60 2.69 -30.40 -2.72
C SER A 60 2.34 -28.91 -2.71
N ARG A 61 3.27 -28.06 -3.18
CA ARG A 61 3.13 -26.59 -3.11
C ARG A 61 1.81 -26.07 -3.70
N SER A 62 1.31 -26.71 -4.76
CA SER A 62 0.04 -26.31 -5.40
C SER A 62 -1.19 -26.65 -4.56
N ASN A 63 -1.14 -27.72 -3.77
CA ASN A 63 -2.25 -28.16 -2.94
C ASN A 63 -2.41 -27.26 -1.71
N ILE A 64 -1.30 -26.82 -1.10
CA ILE A 64 -1.33 -25.89 0.03
C ILE A 64 -1.98 -24.56 -0.35
N ILE A 65 -1.64 -24.02 -1.53
CA ILE A 65 -2.21 -22.76 -2.02
C ILE A 65 -3.72 -22.94 -2.26
N ALA A 66 -4.13 -23.97 -2.98
CA ALA A 66 -5.55 -24.28 -3.22
C ALA A 66 -6.34 -24.46 -1.91
N PHE A 67 -5.73 -25.09 -0.91
CA PHE A 67 -6.34 -25.29 0.39
C PHE A 67 -6.49 -23.97 1.16
N ALA A 68 -5.47 -23.11 1.14
CA ALA A 68 -5.55 -21.77 1.71
C ALA A 68 -6.60 -20.91 1.02
N THR A 69 -6.69 -20.96 -0.32
CA THR A 69 -7.75 -20.28 -1.09
C THR A 69 -9.13 -20.72 -0.65
N SER A 70 -9.32 -22.02 -0.38
CA SER A 70 -10.61 -22.55 0.05
C SER A 70 -11.00 -22.00 1.44
N TYR A 71 -10.04 -21.91 2.37
CA TYR A 71 -10.26 -21.25 3.67
C TYR A 71 -10.57 -19.76 3.53
N TYR A 72 -9.89 -19.06 2.62
CA TYR A 72 -10.17 -17.65 2.33
C TYR A 72 -11.61 -17.47 1.82
N ASN A 73 -12.01 -18.23 0.78
CA ASN A 73 -13.33 -18.12 0.20
C ASN A 73 -14.44 -18.44 1.23
N LEU A 74 -14.25 -19.47 2.06
CA LEU A 74 -15.18 -19.77 3.13
C LEU A 74 -15.22 -18.67 4.20
N GLY A 75 -14.07 -18.08 4.52
CA GLY A 75 -13.98 -16.93 5.42
C GLY A 75 -14.82 -15.75 4.92
N ILE A 76 -14.77 -15.45 3.61
CA ILE A 76 -15.59 -14.39 2.98
C ILE A 76 -17.08 -14.71 3.12
N ILE A 77 -17.50 -15.93 2.78
CA ILE A 77 -18.90 -16.39 2.92
C ILE A 77 -19.42 -16.12 4.35
N TYR A 78 -18.64 -16.51 5.37
CA TYR A 78 -19.00 -16.28 6.76
C TYR A 78 -18.94 -14.83 7.21
N LYS A 79 -18.01 -14.04 6.68
CA LYS A 79 -17.94 -12.60 6.96
C LYS A 79 -19.23 -11.92 6.51
N GLU A 80 -19.65 -12.18 5.27
CA GLU A 80 -20.87 -11.61 4.73
C GLU A 80 -22.15 -12.19 5.38
N GLY A 81 -22.07 -13.39 5.96
CA GLY A 81 -23.10 -13.97 6.84
C GLY A 81 -23.09 -13.41 8.26
N LYS A 82 -22.26 -12.39 8.56
CA LYS A 82 -22.09 -11.76 9.88
C LYS A 82 -21.60 -12.70 10.99
N CYS A 83 -20.93 -13.80 10.65
CA CYS A 83 -20.31 -14.71 11.61
C CYS A 83 -18.82 -14.37 11.83
N SER A 84 -18.52 -13.19 12.40
CA SER A 84 -17.14 -12.68 12.54
C SER A 84 -16.16 -13.68 13.16
N ASN A 85 -16.53 -14.31 14.28
CA ASN A 85 -15.67 -15.27 14.99
C ASN A 85 -15.22 -16.46 14.12
N LEU A 86 -16.13 -17.01 13.33
CA LEU A 86 -15.84 -18.15 12.47
C LEU A 86 -15.04 -17.70 11.25
N SER A 87 -15.41 -16.57 10.66
CA SER A 87 -14.67 -15.94 9.57
C SER A 87 -13.21 -15.66 9.95
N ARG A 88 -12.97 -15.04 11.11
CA ARG A 88 -11.64 -14.76 11.65
C ARG A 88 -10.81 -16.04 11.79
N LYS A 89 -11.39 -17.12 12.34
CA LYS A 89 -10.71 -18.43 12.47
C LYS A 89 -10.30 -19.00 11.11
N LEU A 90 -11.14 -18.87 10.08
CA LEU A 90 -10.85 -19.36 8.74
C LEU A 90 -9.74 -18.55 8.06
N PHE A 91 -9.76 -17.22 8.18
CA PHE A 91 -8.67 -16.37 7.69
C PHE A 91 -7.35 -16.62 8.39
N LEU A 92 -7.35 -16.84 9.71
CA LEU A 92 -6.15 -17.24 10.44
C LEU A 92 -5.60 -18.59 9.97
N ARG A 93 -6.47 -19.55 9.62
CA ARG A 93 -6.04 -20.82 9.01
C ARG A 93 -5.41 -20.61 7.63
N CYS A 94 -6.04 -19.81 6.76
CA CYS A 94 -5.48 -19.41 5.47
C CYS A 94 -4.07 -18.79 5.65
N TYR A 95 -3.96 -17.80 6.54
CA TYR A 95 -2.70 -17.11 6.81
C TYR A 95 -1.59 -18.04 7.33
N LYS A 96 -1.94 -19.00 8.20
CA LYS A 96 -1.01 -20.02 8.72
C LYS A 96 -0.53 -20.97 7.62
N LEU A 97 -1.44 -21.48 6.77
CA LEU A 97 -1.09 -22.37 5.66
C LEU A 97 -0.13 -21.71 4.66
N LEU A 98 -0.26 -20.40 4.45
CA LEU A 98 0.57 -19.66 3.52
C LEU A 98 1.95 -19.28 4.07
N LYS A 99 2.30 -19.56 5.34
CA LYS A 99 3.49 -19.01 6.04
C LYS A 99 4.78 -19.01 5.21
N GLU A 100 5.13 -20.14 4.62
CA GLU A 100 6.37 -20.28 3.82
C GLU A 100 6.20 -19.95 2.33
N LYS A 101 4.97 -19.67 1.89
CA LYS A 101 4.59 -19.50 0.49
C LYS A 101 4.03 -18.12 0.19
N ARG A 102 4.00 -17.19 1.16
CA ARG A 102 3.37 -15.86 1.00
C ARG A 102 3.96 -15.04 -0.16
N LEU A 103 5.22 -15.26 -0.49
CA LEU A 103 5.89 -14.59 -1.62
C LEU A 103 5.83 -15.40 -2.93
N ASN A 104 5.07 -16.49 -3.00
CA ASN A 104 4.84 -17.21 -4.24
C ASN A 104 3.85 -16.42 -5.12
N ARG A 105 4.11 -16.33 -6.43
CA ARG A 105 3.23 -15.61 -7.37
C ARG A 105 1.76 -16.03 -7.33
N ARG A 106 1.44 -17.29 -7.00
CA ARG A 106 0.07 -17.80 -6.86
C ARG A 106 -0.56 -17.56 -5.49
N ALA A 107 0.22 -17.12 -4.51
CA ALA A 107 -0.21 -16.99 -3.12
C ALA A 107 -0.21 -15.54 -2.62
N ILE A 108 0.62 -14.66 -3.20
CA ILE A 108 0.81 -13.28 -2.74
C ILE A 108 -0.51 -12.52 -2.62
N LEU A 109 -1.37 -12.59 -3.65
CA LEU A 109 -2.66 -11.90 -3.64
C LEU A 109 -3.57 -12.41 -2.51
N ILE A 110 -3.63 -13.72 -2.30
CA ILE A 110 -4.46 -14.34 -1.25
C ILE A 110 -3.92 -13.97 0.13
N ALA A 111 -2.61 -14.01 0.30
CA ALA A 111 -1.96 -13.65 1.55
C ALA A 111 -2.23 -12.18 1.92
N VAL A 112 -2.08 -11.26 0.97
CA VAL A 112 -2.36 -9.82 1.16
C VAL A 112 -3.83 -9.58 1.45
N LYS A 113 -4.74 -10.14 0.66
CA LYS A 113 -6.18 -10.01 0.90
C LYS A 113 -6.60 -10.58 2.26
N THR A 114 -6.05 -11.72 2.66
CA THR A 114 -6.31 -12.31 3.98
C THR A 114 -5.91 -11.35 5.10
N LEU A 115 -4.77 -10.66 4.95
CA LEU A 115 -4.31 -9.67 5.93
C LEU A 115 -5.20 -8.42 5.97
N ILE A 116 -5.68 -7.96 4.81
CA ILE A 116 -6.65 -6.85 4.71
C ILE A 116 -7.93 -7.23 5.45
N VAL A 117 -8.51 -8.41 5.20
CA VAL A 117 -9.75 -8.80 5.86
C VAL A 117 -9.56 -9.03 7.36
N LEU A 118 -8.43 -9.57 7.79
CA LEU A 118 -8.10 -9.67 9.22
C LEU A 118 -7.98 -8.27 9.86
N SER A 119 -7.43 -7.27 9.17
CA SER A 119 -7.39 -5.90 9.68
C SER A 119 -8.79 -5.28 9.81
N GLU A 120 -9.70 -5.57 8.88
CA GLU A 120 -11.09 -5.10 8.95
C GLU A 120 -11.83 -5.69 10.14
N ILE A 121 -11.67 -7.00 10.37
CA ILE A 121 -12.28 -7.67 11.52
C ILE A 121 -11.73 -7.06 12.83
N ALA A 122 -10.41 -6.87 12.92
CA ALA A 122 -9.80 -6.22 14.09
C ALA A 122 -10.34 -4.80 14.31
N LYS A 123 -10.54 -4.02 13.24
CA LYS A 123 -11.16 -2.70 13.31
C LYS A 123 -12.60 -2.75 13.82
N GLU A 124 -13.42 -3.65 13.27
CA GLU A 124 -14.82 -3.88 13.69
C GLU A 124 -14.89 -4.26 15.19
N GLU A 125 -13.90 -5.02 15.66
CA GLU A 125 -13.75 -5.45 17.06
C GLU A 125 -13.01 -4.42 17.93
N LYS A 126 -12.66 -3.25 17.38
CA LYS A 126 -11.92 -2.15 18.05
C LYS A 126 -10.53 -2.55 18.58
N GLU A 127 -9.93 -3.60 18.02
CA GLU A 127 -8.59 -4.08 18.33
C GLU A 127 -7.52 -3.31 17.52
N THR A 128 -7.23 -2.06 17.92
CA THR A 128 -6.37 -1.15 17.14
C THR A 128 -4.95 -1.70 16.89
N GLU A 129 -4.35 -2.38 17.88
CA GLU A 129 -3.00 -2.96 17.74
C GLU A 129 -2.97 -4.13 16.75
N GLU A 130 -4.03 -4.94 16.74
CA GLU A 130 -4.20 -6.04 15.80
C GLU A 130 -4.43 -5.52 14.38
N GLU A 131 -5.28 -4.50 14.21
CA GLU A 131 -5.48 -3.83 12.93
C GLU A 131 -4.14 -3.34 12.36
N TRP A 132 -3.36 -2.63 13.18
CA TRP A 132 -2.04 -2.15 12.80
C TRP A 132 -1.09 -3.30 12.43
N ARG A 133 -1.06 -4.37 13.24
CA ARG A 133 -0.21 -5.54 13.00
C ARG A 133 -0.52 -6.21 11.67
N TRP A 134 -1.79 -6.37 11.33
CA TRP A 134 -2.21 -7.00 10.08
C TRP A 134 -1.91 -6.14 8.86
N LEU A 135 -2.20 -4.84 8.92
CA LEU A 135 -1.85 -3.89 7.85
C LEU A 135 -0.34 -3.84 7.62
N ASN A 136 0.45 -3.70 8.69
CA ASN A 136 1.91 -3.66 8.60
C ASN A 136 2.47 -4.98 8.02
N ALA A 137 1.93 -6.13 8.42
CA ALA A 137 2.32 -7.42 7.86
C ALA A 137 2.00 -7.50 6.35
N GLY A 138 0.85 -6.99 5.92
CA GLY A 138 0.44 -6.97 4.51
C GLY A 138 1.32 -6.07 3.66
N ILE A 139 1.63 -4.87 4.16
CA ILE A 139 2.52 -3.90 3.52
C ILE A 139 3.93 -4.45 3.37
N ASN A 140 4.51 -5.01 4.44
CA ASN A 140 5.84 -5.61 4.37
C ASN A 140 5.87 -6.80 3.40
N LEU A 141 4.77 -7.56 3.31
CA LEU A 141 4.66 -8.64 2.35
C LEU A 141 4.64 -8.13 0.90
N CYS A 142 3.87 -7.08 0.60
CA CYS A 142 3.89 -6.42 -0.71
C CYS A 142 5.28 -5.89 -1.05
N LEU A 143 5.92 -5.17 -0.12
CA LEU A 143 7.25 -4.59 -0.31
C LEU A 143 8.28 -5.66 -0.67
N ARG A 144 8.35 -6.73 0.12
CA ARG A 144 9.27 -7.87 -0.10
C ARG A 144 8.99 -8.62 -1.39
N TYR A 145 7.75 -8.60 -1.88
CA TYR A 145 7.43 -9.22 -3.16
C TYR A 145 7.96 -8.38 -4.32
N ILE A 146 7.73 -7.07 -4.27
CA ILE A 146 8.13 -6.10 -5.31
C ILE A 146 9.65 -5.91 -5.37
N GLU A 147 10.36 -6.07 -4.26
CA GLU A 147 11.83 -5.97 -4.15
C GLU A 147 12.62 -7.14 -4.76
N ARG A 148 11.97 -8.14 -5.34
CA ARG A 148 12.67 -9.31 -5.87
C ARG A 148 13.26 -9.04 -7.25
N ASP A 149 14.55 -9.35 -7.41
CA ASP A 149 15.28 -9.25 -8.69
C ASP A 149 14.62 -10.03 -9.84
N ASN A 150 13.92 -11.12 -9.53
CA ASN A 150 13.12 -11.91 -10.48
C ASN A 150 11.62 -11.80 -10.17
N LEU A 151 11.08 -10.59 -10.28
CA LEU A 151 9.66 -10.32 -10.06
C LEU A 151 8.81 -11.11 -11.08
N GLN A 152 8.25 -12.22 -10.63
CA GLN A 152 7.26 -12.94 -11.42
C GLN A 152 5.90 -12.26 -11.24
N GLU A 153 5.14 -12.10 -12.33
CA GLU A 153 3.79 -11.56 -12.25
C GLU A 153 2.92 -12.43 -11.33
N PRO A 154 2.17 -11.83 -10.38
CA PRO A 154 1.23 -12.58 -9.56
C PRO A 154 0.20 -13.31 -10.42
N ILE A 155 -0.32 -14.43 -9.94
CA ILE A 155 -1.35 -15.21 -10.62
C ILE A 155 -2.56 -15.25 -9.70
N CYS A 156 -3.70 -14.77 -10.21
CA CYS A 156 -4.97 -14.91 -9.52
C CYS A 156 -5.41 -16.38 -9.49
N VAL A 157 -5.78 -16.85 -8.32
CA VAL A 157 -6.49 -18.12 -8.11
C VAL A 157 -7.97 -17.76 -7.93
N GLU A 158 -8.92 -18.66 -8.20
CA GLU A 158 -10.37 -18.41 -8.09
C GLU A 158 -10.76 -17.90 -6.68
N LEU A 159 -10.85 -16.57 -6.53
CA LEU A 159 -11.17 -15.87 -5.28
C LEU A 159 -12.63 -15.42 -5.28
N ALA A 160 -13.32 -15.70 -4.17
CA ALA A 160 -14.73 -15.39 -3.95
C ALA A 160 -15.06 -13.90 -4.13
N ASP A 161 -14.18 -13.04 -3.64
CA ASP A 161 -14.35 -11.58 -3.62
C ASP A 161 -13.80 -10.89 -4.88
N ALA A 162 -13.29 -11.65 -5.85
CA ALA A 162 -12.79 -11.11 -7.11
C ALA A 162 -13.95 -10.82 -8.08
N TYR A 163 -14.77 -9.83 -7.73
CA TYR A 163 -15.70 -9.16 -8.65
C TYR A 163 -15.11 -7.89 -9.24
N VAL A 164 -13.78 -7.76 -9.27
CA VAL A 164 -13.22 -6.99 -10.38
C VAL A 164 -13.52 -7.88 -11.57
N LYS A 165 -14.32 -7.41 -12.53
CA LYS A 165 -14.20 -7.89 -13.91
C LYS A 165 -12.70 -7.83 -14.18
N ILE A 166 -11.98 -8.93 -13.96
CA ILE A 166 -10.66 -9.12 -14.54
C ILE A 166 -11.03 -9.31 -16.01
N GLU A 167 -11.36 -8.20 -16.67
CA GLU A 167 -11.35 -8.11 -18.10
C GLU A 167 -10.02 -8.74 -18.48
N LYS A 168 -10.11 -9.77 -19.30
CA LYS A 168 -8.97 -10.58 -19.71
C LYS A 168 -7.85 -9.61 -20.11
N GLN A 169 -6.82 -9.44 -19.25
CA GLN A 169 -5.62 -8.57 -19.38
C GLN A 169 -5.35 -7.54 -18.25
N GLN A 170 -6.05 -7.49 -17.13
CA GLN A 170 -5.54 -6.66 -16.01
C GLN A 170 -4.24 -7.23 -15.43
N ASP A 171 -3.15 -6.45 -15.52
CA ASP A 171 -1.84 -6.76 -14.93
C ASP A 171 -1.99 -6.97 -13.41
N MET A 172 -1.64 -8.16 -12.95
CA MET A 172 -1.81 -8.55 -11.55
C MET A 172 -0.91 -7.74 -10.61
N LYS A 173 0.13 -7.10 -11.14
CA LYS A 173 0.94 -6.09 -10.44
C LYS A 173 0.10 -4.86 -10.08
N ILE A 174 -0.79 -4.40 -10.96
CA ILE A 174 -1.69 -3.28 -10.70
C ILE A 174 -2.63 -3.61 -9.54
N ILE A 175 -3.20 -4.82 -9.54
CA ILE A 175 -4.06 -5.28 -8.44
C ILE A 175 -3.28 -5.32 -7.12
N LEU A 176 -2.07 -5.89 -7.11
CA LEU A 176 -1.24 -5.92 -5.91
C LEU A 176 -0.90 -4.50 -5.42
N MET A 177 -0.61 -3.57 -6.33
CA MET A 177 -0.34 -2.17 -6.01
C MET A 177 -1.59 -1.44 -5.48
N SER A 178 -2.77 -1.74 -6.00
CA SER A 178 -4.04 -1.21 -5.49
C SER A 178 -4.34 -1.72 -4.07
N LEU A 179 -4.14 -3.02 -3.82
CA LEU A 179 -4.26 -3.58 -2.46
C LEU A 179 -3.23 -2.95 -1.51
N TYR A 180 -2.00 -2.75 -1.98
CA TYR A 180 -0.97 -2.07 -1.22
C TYR A 180 -1.38 -0.62 -0.89
N ALA A 181 -1.90 0.13 -1.87
CA ALA A 181 -2.41 1.49 -1.67
C ALA A 181 -3.55 1.55 -0.65
N SER A 182 -4.50 0.62 -0.72
CA SER A 182 -5.63 0.54 0.20
C SER A 182 -5.17 0.30 1.65
N MET A 183 -4.17 -0.57 1.85
CA MET A 183 -3.59 -0.78 3.19
C MET A 183 -2.89 0.47 3.71
N ILE A 184 -2.14 1.17 2.86
CA ILE A 184 -1.48 2.43 3.22
C ILE A 184 -2.52 3.47 3.65
N ASP A 185 -3.60 3.60 2.90
CA ASP A 185 -4.65 4.57 3.19
C ASP A 185 -5.34 4.30 4.54
N ARG A 186 -5.64 3.03 4.82
CA ARG A 186 -6.15 2.61 6.14
C ARG A 186 -5.15 2.87 7.26
N MET A 187 -3.86 2.60 7.03
CA MET A 187 -2.84 2.91 8.02
C MET A 187 -2.69 4.42 8.26
N LYS A 188 -2.91 5.29 7.27
CA LYS A 188 -2.87 6.75 7.46
C LYS A 188 -3.83 7.18 8.58
N MET A 189 -5.03 6.61 8.63
CA MET A 189 -6.00 6.90 9.70
C MET A 189 -5.44 6.55 11.08
N LEU A 190 -4.84 5.37 11.23
CA LEU A 190 -4.21 4.94 12.49
C LEU A 190 -3.01 5.81 12.90
N TYR A 191 -2.26 6.34 11.92
CA TYR A 191 -1.10 7.21 12.17
C TYR A 191 -1.50 8.61 12.66
N TYR A 192 -2.65 9.12 12.24
CA TYR A 192 -3.14 10.41 12.71
C TYR A 192 -3.55 10.35 14.18
N GLU A 193 -4.03 9.20 14.65
CA GLU A 193 -4.51 9.01 16.01
C GLU A 193 -3.39 8.76 17.03
N LYS A 194 -2.25 8.18 16.62
CA LYS A 194 -1.17 7.77 17.53
C LYS A 194 0.22 8.28 17.11
N THR A 195 0.86 9.03 17.99
CA THR A 195 2.22 9.60 17.79
C THR A 195 3.30 8.54 17.62
N GLU A 196 3.19 7.39 18.31
CA GLU A 196 4.13 6.26 18.23
C GLU A 196 4.35 5.74 16.81
N TYR A 197 3.33 5.82 15.94
CA TYR A 197 3.37 5.24 14.60
C TYR A 197 3.70 6.26 13.51
N ARG A 198 3.89 7.53 13.86
CA ARG A 198 4.03 8.63 12.90
C ARG A 198 5.24 8.44 11.98
N ASP A 199 6.44 8.20 12.54
CA ASP A 199 7.67 8.08 11.75
C ASP A 199 7.74 6.76 10.97
N LYS A 200 7.31 5.65 11.59
CA LYS A 200 7.20 4.35 10.92
C LYS A 200 6.25 4.42 9.73
N GLY A 201 5.12 5.10 9.90
CA GLY A 201 4.12 5.29 8.86
C GLY A 201 4.62 6.13 7.70
N MET A 202 5.36 7.19 8.00
CA MET A 202 5.98 8.02 6.97
C MET A 202 6.99 7.24 6.11
N ASN A 203 7.85 6.43 6.74
CA ASN A 203 8.77 5.55 6.01
C ASN A 203 8.04 4.58 5.07
N ILE A 204 6.93 4.02 5.54
CA ILE A 204 6.08 3.09 4.78
C ILE A 204 5.42 3.78 3.59
N VAL A 205 4.82 4.96 3.79
CA VAL A 205 4.19 5.77 2.73
C VAL A 205 5.23 6.18 1.69
N HIS A 206 6.39 6.65 2.12
CA HIS A 206 7.46 7.04 1.20
C HIS A 206 7.94 5.85 0.36
N LYS A 207 8.21 4.69 0.97
CA LYS A 207 8.60 3.47 0.23
C LYS A 207 7.54 3.03 -0.78
N PHE A 208 6.25 3.16 -0.43
CA PHE A 208 5.14 2.91 -1.37
C PHE A 208 5.22 3.85 -2.57
N LEU A 209 5.30 5.16 -2.32
CA LEU A 209 5.30 6.18 -3.36
C LEU A 209 6.52 6.02 -4.27
N ASN A 210 7.70 5.79 -3.70
CA ASN A 210 8.94 5.58 -4.46
C ASN A 210 8.82 4.38 -5.40
N LYS A 211 8.28 3.25 -4.94
CA LYS A 211 8.07 2.09 -5.84
C LYS A 211 6.97 2.33 -6.87
N ARG A 212 5.92 3.07 -6.51
CA ARG A 212 4.79 3.33 -7.40
C ARG A 212 5.17 4.26 -8.56
N ALA A 213 6.13 5.17 -8.37
CA ALA A 213 6.54 6.15 -9.37
C ALA A 213 6.81 5.54 -10.76
N ARG A 214 7.43 4.36 -10.83
CA ARG A 214 7.80 3.67 -12.09
C ARG A 214 6.69 2.89 -12.77
N VAL A 215 5.53 2.73 -12.13
CA VAL A 215 4.42 1.90 -12.66
C VAL A 215 3.15 2.70 -12.93
N ILE A 216 3.17 4.01 -12.66
CA ILE A 216 2.04 4.88 -12.95
C ILE A 216 1.94 5.10 -14.45
N GLN A 217 0.78 4.79 -15.00
CA GLN A 217 0.54 4.90 -16.44
C GLN A 217 -0.49 5.97 -16.76
N SER A 218 -1.53 6.09 -15.94
CA SER A 218 -2.64 7.00 -16.23
C SER A 218 -2.44 8.40 -15.63
N LEU A 219 -3.06 9.37 -16.27
CA LEU A 219 -3.06 10.77 -15.86
C LEU A 219 -3.61 10.96 -14.44
N ASN A 220 -4.73 10.32 -14.12
CA ASN A 220 -5.34 10.37 -12.78
C ASN A 220 -4.40 9.80 -11.70
N GLU A 221 -3.74 8.68 -11.98
CA GLU A 221 -2.81 8.09 -11.02
C GLU A 221 -1.60 8.98 -10.77
N ARG A 222 -1.10 9.71 -11.79
CA ARG A 222 -0.05 10.72 -11.60
C ARG A 222 -0.51 11.82 -10.67
N CYS A 223 -1.72 12.35 -10.86
CA CYS A 223 -2.30 13.38 -10.00
C CYS A 223 -2.49 12.90 -8.55
N GLU A 224 -3.07 11.71 -8.35
CA GLU A 224 -3.26 11.11 -7.02
C GLU A 224 -1.92 10.87 -6.30
N TRP A 225 -0.93 10.38 -7.04
CA TRP A 225 0.41 10.15 -6.52
C TRP A 225 1.07 11.47 -6.12
N SER A 226 1.07 12.48 -7.00
CA SER A 226 1.64 13.80 -6.72
C SER A 226 0.99 14.46 -5.50
N SER A 227 -0.33 14.39 -5.39
CA SER A 227 -1.07 14.86 -4.21
C SER A 227 -0.59 14.17 -2.92
N SER A 228 -0.36 12.85 -2.97
CA SER A 228 0.16 12.08 -1.83
C SER A 228 1.61 12.43 -1.47
N VAL A 229 2.45 12.71 -2.47
CA VAL A 229 3.84 13.15 -2.28
C VAL A 229 3.89 14.54 -1.65
N ILE A 230 3.05 15.48 -2.09
CA ILE A 230 2.93 16.82 -1.48
C ILE A 230 2.51 16.73 -0.01
N VAL A 231 1.52 15.90 0.32
CA VAL A 231 1.13 15.70 1.73
C VAL A 231 2.29 15.11 2.56
N THR A 232 3.08 14.23 1.95
CA THR A 232 4.25 13.64 2.61
C THR A 232 5.35 14.68 2.85
N SER A 233 5.62 15.57 1.89
CA SER A 233 6.61 16.64 2.04
C SER A 233 6.24 17.64 3.14
N LEU A 234 4.97 18.04 3.21
CA LEU A 234 4.50 18.96 4.26
C LEU A 234 4.67 18.36 5.67
N ARG A 235 4.51 17.04 5.81
CA ARG A 235 4.78 16.35 7.09
C ARG A 235 6.27 16.29 7.40
N LEU A 236 7.10 16.01 6.41
CA LEU A 236 8.56 16.04 6.57
C LEU A 236 9.02 17.43 7.03
N LEU A 237 8.44 18.49 6.48
CA LEU A 237 8.67 19.88 6.93
C LEU A 237 8.29 20.09 8.40
N THR A 238 7.13 19.61 8.85
CA THR A 238 6.76 19.72 10.29
C THR A 238 7.75 19.03 11.22
N ASN A 239 8.49 18.03 10.71
CA ASN A 239 9.54 17.33 11.43
C ASN A 239 10.95 17.89 11.14
N GLN A 240 11.05 19.05 10.49
CA GLN A 240 12.32 19.70 10.11
C GLN A 240 13.23 18.85 9.20
N ARG A 241 12.65 17.90 8.45
CA ARG A 241 13.35 17.03 7.50
C ARG A 241 13.41 17.66 6.10
N PHE A 242 14.13 18.78 6.00
CA PHE A 242 14.13 19.64 4.80
C PHE A 242 14.63 18.93 3.54
N THR A 243 15.76 18.21 3.64
CA THR A 243 16.35 17.45 2.52
C THR A 243 15.33 16.55 1.83
N GLU A 244 14.57 15.80 2.61
CA GLU A 244 13.60 14.81 2.14
C GLU A 244 12.30 15.47 1.67
N ALA A 245 11.89 16.56 2.33
CA ALA A 245 10.76 17.36 1.88
C ALA A 245 11.04 17.97 0.50
N ARG A 246 12.24 18.51 0.27
CA ARG A 246 12.67 19.04 -1.04
C ARG A 246 12.64 17.96 -2.11
N ASP A 247 13.18 16.79 -1.82
CA ASP A 247 13.21 15.65 -2.75
C ASP A 247 11.78 15.20 -3.13
N CYS A 248 10.86 15.13 -2.15
CA CYS A 248 9.45 14.88 -2.41
C CYS A 248 8.82 15.97 -3.31
N LEU A 249 9.07 17.25 -3.04
CA LEU A 249 8.52 18.34 -3.85
C LEU A 249 9.08 18.35 -5.28
N ALA A 250 10.37 18.02 -5.45
CA ALA A 250 10.98 17.83 -6.75
C ALA A 250 10.32 16.66 -7.51
N ALA A 251 10.09 15.53 -6.84
CA ALA A 251 9.42 14.37 -7.40
C ALA A 251 7.98 14.67 -7.83
N ALA A 252 7.23 15.42 -7.01
CA ALA A 252 5.89 15.87 -7.36
C ALA A 252 5.91 16.81 -8.57
N LYS A 253 6.87 17.74 -8.64
CA LYS A 253 7.03 18.66 -9.78
C LYS A 253 7.33 17.91 -11.07
N TYR A 254 8.28 16.99 -11.06
CA TYR A 254 8.59 16.13 -12.21
C TYR A 254 7.34 15.40 -12.73
N MET A 255 6.58 14.77 -11.83
CA MET A 255 5.38 14.04 -12.20
C MET A 255 4.28 14.98 -12.76
N MET A 256 4.19 16.21 -12.27
CA MET A 256 3.30 17.23 -12.82
C MET A 256 3.72 17.69 -14.23
N GLU A 257 5.02 17.83 -14.50
CA GLU A 257 5.51 18.13 -15.84
C GLU A 257 5.16 17.01 -16.84
N LEU A 258 5.13 15.75 -16.40
CA LEU A 258 4.63 14.63 -17.21
C LEU A 258 3.11 14.68 -17.46
N VAL A 259 2.34 15.17 -16.48
CA VAL A 259 0.88 15.37 -16.63
C VAL A 259 0.58 16.50 -17.62
N GLU A 260 1.35 17.58 -17.58
CA GLU A 260 1.17 18.74 -18.47
C GLU A 260 1.49 18.44 -19.94
N ARG A 261 2.43 17.53 -20.19
CA ARG A 261 2.78 17.07 -21.54
C ARG A 261 1.77 16.08 -22.12
N ASP A 262 0.80 15.61 -21.32
CA ASP A 262 -0.17 14.62 -21.77
C ASP A 262 -1.29 15.26 -22.62
N PRO A 263 -1.53 14.79 -23.86
CA PRO A 263 -2.58 15.32 -24.72
C PRO A 263 -4.00 15.25 -24.12
N SER A 264 -4.23 14.33 -23.19
CA SER A 264 -5.52 14.11 -22.54
C SER A 264 -5.80 15.04 -21.35
N LEU A 265 -4.89 15.98 -21.04
CA LEU A 265 -4.97 16.91 -19.90
C LEU A 265 -6.33 17.63 -19.76
N HIS A 266 -6.94 18.01 -20.89
CA HIS A 266 -8.21 18.74 -20.93
C HIS A 266 -9.34 18.02 -20.20
N THR A 267 -9.26 16.69 -20.05
CA THR A 267 -10.26 15.88 -19.34
C THR A 267 -10.26 16.08 -17.83
N ILE A 268 -9.17 16.58 -17.24
CA ILE A 268 -9.01 16.73 -15.78
C ILE A 268 -8.41 18.09 -15.38
N ASN A 269 -8.60 19.11 -16.21
CA ASN A 269 -7.93 20.41 -16.06
C ASN A 269 -8.13 21.04 -14.66
N ASN A 270 -9.32 20.89 -14.07
CA ASN A 270 -9.61 21.41 -12.72
C ASN A 270 -8.75 20.74 -11.65
N ILE A 271 -8.61 19.42 -11.70
CA ILE A 271 -7.78 18.64 -10.76
C ILE A 271 -6.32 19.07 -10.88
N VAL A 272 -5.83 19.23 -12.11
CA VAL A 272 -4.44 19.63 -12.35
C VAL A 272 -4.19 21.06 -11.87
N THR A 273 -5.12 21.98 -12.11
CA THR A 273 -5.02 23.37 -11.65
C THR A 273 -4.97 23.46 -10.13
N GLU A 274 -5.85 22.76 -9.43
CA GLU A 274 -5.84 22.67 -7.96
C GLU A 274 -4.51 22.08 -7.46
N LEU A 275 -4.03 21.02 -8.10
CA LEU A 275 -2.81 20.34 -7.70
C LEU A 275 -1.55 21.21 -7.92
N LYS A 276 -1.52 22.02 -8.99
CA LYS A 276 -0.46 23.03 -9.19
C LYS A 276 -0.47 24.07 -8.08
N ALA A 277 -1.64 24.59 -7.70
CA ALA A 277 -1.76 25.55 -6.62
C ALA A 277 -1.25 24.96 -5.29
N ARG A 278 -1.61 23.70 -5.00
CA ARG A 278 -1.12 22.97 -3.82
C ARG A 278 0.38 22.72 -3.84
N LEU A 279 0.96 22.44 -5.01
CA LEU A 279 2.40 22.27 -5.15
C LEU A 279 3.15 23.59 -4.93
N ALA A 280 2.63 24.70 -5.47
CA ALA A 280 3.18 26.04 -5.26
C ALA A 280 3.13 26.44 -3.79
N ASP A 281 1.99 26.23 -3.12
CA ASP A 281 1.84 26.48 -1.68
C ASP A 281 2.79 25.64 -0.82
N ALA A 282 3.05 24.38 -1.22
CA ALA A 282 4.00 23.52 -0.52
C ALA A 282 5.46 23.98 -0.70
N TRP A 283 5.85 24.45 -1.90
CA TRP A 283 7.14 25.10 -2.12
C TRP A 283 7.29 26.41 -1.34
N HIS A 284 6.22 27.22 -1.29
CA HIS A 284 6.19 28.42 -0.46
C HIS A 284 6.38 28.08 1.03
N THR A 285 5.68 27.07 1.52
CA THR A 285 5.80 26.58 2.90
C THR A 285 7.22 26.10 3.19
N TYR A 286 7.83 25.34 2.28
CA TYR A 286 9.24 24.93 2.38
C TYR A 286 10.17 26.14 2.55
N ALA A 287 10.05 27.13 1.64
CA ALA A 287 10.87 28.34 1.64
C ALA A 287 10.70 29.16 2.94
N VAL A 288 9.47 29.34 3.41
CA VAL A 288 9.21 30.07 4.65
C VAL A 288 9.80 29.33 5.86
N GLN A 289 9.67 28.00 5.92
CA GLN A 289 10.19 27.24 7.06
C GLN A 289 11.72 27.22 7.10
N ILE A 290 12.40 27.03 5.96
CA ILE A 290 13.86 27.04 5.94
C ILE A 290 14.41 28.43 6.32
N LEU A 291 13.77 29.51 5.88
CA LEU A 291 14.14 30.87 6.28
C LEU A 291 13.91 31.12 7.77
N LYS A 292 12.77 30.68 8.33
CA LYS A 292 12.50 30.77 9.77
C LYS A 292 13.55 30.05 10.60
N VAL A 293 13.90 28.82 10.22
CA VAL A 293 14.92 28.06 10.94
C VAL A 293 16.29 28.71 10.79
N SER A 294 16.64 29.19 9.59
CA SER A 294 17.90 29.92 9.35
C SER A 294 18.01 31.17 10.23
N TYR A 295 16.95 31.97 10.32
CA TYR A 295 16.90 33.14 11.20
C TYR A 295 17.05 32.76 12.68
N HIS A 296 16.37 31.70 13.14
CA HIS A 296 16.51 31.21 14.51
C HIS A 296 17.91 30.66 14.82
N GLN A 297 18.57 30.08 13.82
CA GLN A 297 19.95 29.61 13.96
C GLN A 297 20.94 30.77 13.95
N GLU A 298 20.79 31.79 13.11
CA GLU A 298 21.67 32.97 13.11
C GLU A 298 21.58 33.74 14.43
N THR A 299 20.36 33.93 14.94
CA THR A 299 20.13 34.60 16.24
C THR A 299 20.68 33.80 17.43
N ARG A 300 20.73 32.46 17.35
CA ARG A 300 21.37 31.59 18.36
C ARG A 300 22.88 31.43 18.13
N GLY A 301 23.32 31.42 16.88
CA GLY A 301 24.68 31.16 16.39
C GLY A 301 25.67 32.31 16.63
N ARG A 302 25.18 33.53 16.90
CA ARG A 302 26.01 34.59 17.53
C ARG A 302 26.66 34.17 18.86
N LYS A 303 26.30 33.01 19.44
CA LYS A 303 26.99 32.43 20.61
C LYS A 303 27.91 31.24 20.30
N GLN A 304 27.88 30.59 19.12
CA GLN A 304 28.73 29.44 18.80
C GLN A 304 29.07 29.35 17.30
N ASN A 305 30.36 29.48 16.97
CA ASN A 305 30.95 29.49 15.62
C ASN A 305 31.04 28.09 14.98
N LYS A 306 29.92 27.49 14.53
CA LYS A 306 29.91 26.44 13.50
C LYS A 306 28.61 26.50 12.70
N SER A 307 28.69 26.53 11.37
CA SER A 307 27.56 26.36 10.47
C SER A 307 26.99 24.93 10.63
N PRO A 308 25.76 24.75 11.15
CA PRO A 308 25.18 23.42 11.27
C PRO A 308 24.39 23.09 10.01
N VAL A 309 24.66 21.91 9.45
CA VAL A 309 23.72 21.25 8.53
C VAL A 309 22.41 21.02 9.31
N LEU A 310 21.28 21.35 8.68
CA LEU A 310 19.94 21.38 9.30
C LEU A 310 19.40 20.01 9.76
N ASN A 311 20.14 18.92 9.51
CA ASN A 311 19.81 17.58 9.96
C ASN A 311 20.45 17.36 11.34
N GLN A 312 19.66 17.57 12.42
CA GLN A 312 20.17 17.45 13.81
C GLN A 312 20.67 16.04 14.19
N GLU A 313 20.38 15.02 13.37
CA GLU A 313 21.03 13.72 13.39
C GLU A 313 21.06 13.26 11.93
N GLU A 314 22.21 12.87 11.37
CA GLU A 314 22.24 12.19 10.07
C GLU A 314 21.39 10.92 10.19
N PRO A 315 20.17 10.85 9.63
CA PRO A 315 19.46 9.60 9.62
C PRO A 315 20.23 8.76 8.60
N THR A 316 20.82 7.65 9.05
CA THR A 316 21.54 6.69 8.20
C THR A 316 20.76 6.20 6.96
N ASN A 317 19.49 6.59 6.78
CA ASN A 317 18.70 6.40 5.56
C ASN A 317 17.73 7.59 5.34
N LEU A 318 18.13 8.57 4.54
CA LEU A 318 17.21 9.59 4.03
C LEU A 318 16.13 8.93 3.14
N LEU A 319 14.89 9.39 3.28
CA LEU A 319 13.74 9.06 2.45
C LEU A 319 13.80 9.87 1.16
N LEU A 320 14.59 9.36 0.21
CA LEU A 320 14.72 9.94 -1.12
C LEU A 320 14.04 9.05 -2.18
N PHE A 321 13.50 9.69 -3.21
CA PHE A 321 12.92 9.06 -4.39
C PHE A 321 14.01 8.48 -5.31
N THR A 322 14.72 7.46 -4.82
CA THR A 322 15.77 6.76 -5.56
C THR A 322 15.28 6.15 -6.87
N SER A 323 13.98 5.88 -7.00
CA SER A 323 13.40 5.38 -8.24
C SER A 323 13.41 6.42 -9.38
N LEU A 324 13.50 7.71 -9.05
CA LEU A 324 13.51 8.86 -9.96
C LEU A 324 14.85 9.62 -9.89
N ALA A 325 15.89 9.08 -9.26
CA ALA A 325 17.10 9.84 -8.92
C ALA A 325 17.71 10.60 -10.11
N GLU A 326 17.78 9.98 -11.28
CA GLU A 326 18.29 10.57 -12.52
C GLU A 326 17.41 11.72 -13.03
N ASP A 327 16.09 11.57 -12.93
CA ASP A 327 15.11 12.57 -13.38
C ASP A 327 15.07 13.81 -12.48
N LEU A 328 15.45 13.66 -11.20
CA LEU A 328 15.34 14.73 -10.20
C LEU A 328 16.57 15.62 -10.09
N VAL A 329 17.72 15.24 -10.68
CA VAL A 329 19.00 15.96 -10.55
C VAL A 329 18.84 17.46 -10.87
N ASP A 330 18.21 17.77 -12.00
CA ASP A 330 18.06 19.14 -12.48
C ASP A 330 17.12 20.00 -11.62
N ILE A 331 16.16 19.37 -10.93
CA ILE A 331 15.19 20.06 -10.08
C ILE A 331 15.80 20.27 -8.69
N SER A 332 16.40 19.21 -8.12
CA SER A 332 16.98 19.22 -6.77
C SER A 332 18.20 20.13 -6.66
N ASN A 333 19.00 20.26 -7.73
CA ASN A 333 20.16 21.16 -7.74
C ASN A 333 19.81 22.66 -7.74
N ARG A 334 18.55 23.03 -7.97
CA ARG A 334 18.13 24.44 -8.04
C ARG A 334 17.82 25.06 -6.67
N ILE A 335 17.73 24.26 -5.61
CA ILE A 335 17.39 24.74 -4.27
C ILE A 335 18.24 24.01 -3.23
N THR A 336 18.86 24.75 -2.34
CA THR A 336 19.63 24.17 -1.23
C THR A 336 18.71 23.76 -0.06
N ASP A 337 19.13 22.73 0.65
CA ASP A 337 18.60 22.22 1.91
C ASP A 337 19.42 22.71 3.11
N SER A 338 20.48 23.48 2.83
CA SER A 338 21.26 24.17 3.83
C SER A 338 20.50 25.38 4.38
N CYS A 339 20.79 25.72 5.64
CA CYS A 339 20.41 27.02 6.16
C CYS A 339 20.95 28.12 5.26
N VAL A 340 20.09 29.07 4.99
CA VAL A 340 20.41 30.27 4.22
C VAL A 340 21.27 31.15 5.11
N SER A 341 22.50 31.40 4.69
CA SER A 341 23.52 32.13 5.44
C SER A 341 23.64 33.60 5.01
N ASP A 342 23.08 33.94 3.84
CA ASP A 342 23.04 35.31 3.33
C ASP A 342 21.77 35.64 2.53
N VAL A 343 21.62 36.92 2.19
CA VAL A 343 20.45 37.46 1.46
C VAL A 343 20.36 36.93 0.02
N ASN A 344 21.48 36.59 -0.62
CA ASN A 344 21.48 36.06 -1.99
C ASN A 344 20.93 34.63 -2.01
N GLU A 345 21.34 33.79 -1.06
CA GLU A 345 20.78 32.46 -0.84
C GLU A 345 19.28 32.54 -0.50
N ALA A 346 18.87 33.52 0.31
CA ALA A 346 17.45 33.76 0.63
C ALA A 346 16.64 34.11 -0.63
N GLN A 347 17.20 34.97 -1.49
CA GLN A 347 16.57 35.35 -2.75
C GLN A 347 16.43 34.18 -3.71
N ILE A 348 17.40 33.26 -3.77
CA ILE A 348 17.32 32.07 -4.62
C ILE A 348 16.14 31.19 -4.18
N VAL A 349 16.04 30.91 -2.88
CA VAL A 349 14.94 30.12 -2.30
C VAL A 349 13.59 30.78 -2.55
N PHE A 350 13.49 32.11 -2.35
CA PHE A 350 12.25 32.85 -2.55
C PHE A 350 11.83 32.93 -4.03
N ARG A 351 12.76 33.20 -4.94
CA ARG A 351 12.49 33.27 -6.38
C ARG A 351 12.07 31.93 -6.96
N TYR A 352 12.57 30.84 -6.41
CA TYR A 352 12.14 29.51 -6.83
C TYR A 352 10.72 29.21 -6.36
N ALA A 353 10.39 29.50 -5.10
CA ALA A 353 9.05 29.26 -4.56
C ALA A 353 7.96 30.15 -5.18
N ALA A 354 8.34 31.30 -5.75
CA ALA A 354 7.42 32.23 -6.42
C ALA A 354 7.17 31.92 -7.91
N LYS A 355 7.88 30.94 -8.49
CA LYS A 355 7.70 30.47 -9.87
C LYS A 355 6.91 29.16 -9.88
#